data_AF-A0A6S6QU32-F1
#
_entry.id   AF-A0A6S6QU32-F1
#
_cell.length_a   1.000
_cell.length_b   1.000
_cell.length_c   1.000
_cell.angle_alpha   90.00
_cell.angle_beta   90.00
_cell.angle_gamma   90.00
#
_symmetry.space_group_name_H-M   'P 1'
#
loop_
_entity.id
_entity.type
_entity.pdbx_description
1 polymer ?
#
loop_
_entity_poly.entity_id
_entity_poly.type
_entity_poly.pdbx_seq_one_letter_code
_entity_poly.pdbx_strand_id
1 'polypeptide(L)'
;MAEYTKNYNLKKQQDSDYISIEGLNNNFDVIDEELNKLEEAGVKAVDGKGLSSNDFTDAEKSKLAGVAVNANNYVHPANHSPTVIAQDANNRFVTDAEKAAWNGKQNALGYTPVRQGTGFGQYPNLVSIGWSGSRLKATVDSTDLGNIAFGDIPTTLPANGGNSDSVDGVHIQVQTSIPASLGNNVLCIVYE
;
A
#
# COMPACT_ATOMS: atom_id res chain seq x y z
N MET A 1 46.53 69.50 -49.76
CA MET A 1 46.69 68.06 -49.41
C MET A 1 45.34 67.41 -49.58
N ALA A 2 45.27 66.13 -49.97
CA ALA A 2 43.98 65.44 -50.08
C ALA A 2 43.34 65.27 -48.69
N GLU A 3 42.04 65.55 -48.59
CA GLU A 3 41.26 65.27 -47.38
C GLU A 3 40.39 64.04 -47.56
N TYR A 4 40.06 63.35 -46.46
CA TYR A 4 39.33 62.09 -46.49
C TYR A 4 38.13 62.10 -45.53
N THR A 5 37.14 61.24 -45.79
CA THR A 5 36.04 60.98 -44.84
C THR A 5 36.52 60.15 -43.66
N LYS A 6 35.87 60.30 -42.50
CA LYS A 6 36.32 59.70 -41.24
C LYS A 6 36.20 58.17 -41.18
N ASN A 7 35.10 57.61 -41.70
CA ASN A 7 34.75 56.21 -41.46
C ASN A 7 35.27 55.27 -42.56
N TYR A 8 35.24 55.72 -43.82
CA TYR A 8 35.56 54.89 -44.98
C TYR A 8 36.70 55.47 -45.84
N ASN A 9 37.43 56.46 -45.30
CA ASN A 9 38.59 57.05 -45.95
C ASN A 9 38.39 57.46 -47.43
N LEU A 10 37.20 57.98 -47.76
CA LEU A 10 36.85 58.40 -49.12
C LEU A 10 37.48 59.77 -49.39
N LYS A 11 38.10 59.95 -50.56
CA LYS A 11 38.72 61.24 -50.91
C LYS A 11 37.65 62.31 -51.09
N LYS A 12 37.75 63.41 -50.35
CA LYS A 12 36.89 64.58 -50.49
C LYS A 12 37.34 65.45 -51.66
N GLN A 13 36.39 66.03 -52.40
CA GLN A 13 36.67 67.09 -53.35
C GLN A 13 37.05 68.37 -52.61
N GLN A 14 38.09 69.07 -53.08
CA GLN A 14 38.52 70.37 -52.56
C GLN A 14 38.11 71.49 -53.52
N ASP A 15 38.03 72.73 -53.03
CA ASP A 15 37.58 73.90 -53.82
C ASP A 15 38.42 74.15 -55.08
N SER A 16 39.67 73.69 -55.10
CA SER A 16 40.60 73.79 -56.23
C SER A 16 40.68 72.54 -57.10
N ASP A 17 39.92 71.48 -56.80
CA ASP A 17 40.00 70.21 -57.52
C ASP A 17 39.09 70.20 -58.76
N TYR A 18 39.58 69.65 -59.86
CA TYR A 18 38.72 69.22 -60.96
C TYR A 18 38.19 67.82 -60.67
N ILE A 19 36.88 67.62 -60.86
CA ILE A 19 36.25 66.32 -60.70
C ILE A 19 36.81 65.36 -61.76
N SER A 20 37.41 64.25 -61.33
CA SER A 20 37.89 63.18 -62.23
C SER A 20 37.05 61.92 -62.06
N ILE A 21 36.73 61.27 -63.18
CA ILE A 21 35.99 60.00 -63.19
C ILE A 21 36.76 58.91 -62.41
N GLU A 22 38.08 58.90 -62.53
CA GLU A 22 38.94 57.97 -61.78
C GLU A 22 38.81 58.16 -60.27
N GLY A 23 38.83 59.40 -59.77
CA GLY A 23 38.66 59.67 -58.34
C GLY A 23 37.28 59.30 -57.81
N LEU A 24 36.24 59.47 -58.65
CA LEU A 24 34.88 59.05 -58.33
C LEU A 24 34.77 57.51 -58.27
N ASN A 25 35.28 56.81 -59.29
CA ASN A 25 35.27 55.36 -59.35
C ASN A 25 36.03 54.75 -58.16
N ASN A 26 37.20 55.28 -57.82
CA ASN A 26 37.95 54.81 -56.65
C ASN A 26 37.15 54.93 -55.35
N ASN A 27 36.39 56.01 -55.15
CA ASN A 27 35.53 56.13 -53.98
C ASN A 27 34.33 55.18 -54.04
N PHE A 28 33.77 54.92 -55.23
CA PHE A 28 32.69 53.95 -55.40
C PHE A 28 33.16 52.53 -55.11
N ASP A 29 34.35 52.15 -55.54
CA ASP A 29 34.95 50.84 -55.25
C ASP A 29 35.12 50.64 -53.74
N VAL A 30 35.59 51.68 -53.02
CA VAL A 30 35.72 51.63 -51.55
C VAL A 30 34.35 51.51 -50.88
N ILE A 31 33.33 52.22 -51.37
CA ILE A 31 31.97 52.10 -50.82
C ILE A 31 31.42 50.69 -51.05
N ASP A 32 31.60 50.13 -52.25
CA ASP A 32 31.12 48.79 -52.59
C ASP A 32 31.79 47.72 -51.72
N GLU A 33 33.11 47.81 -51.54
CA GLU A 33 33.86 46.90 -50.68
C GLU A 33 33.38 46.96 -49.22
N GLU A 34 33.18 48.15 -48.67
CA GLU A 34 32.71 48.33 -47.29
C GLU A 34 31.25 47.90 -47.10
N LEU A 35 30.39 48.12 -48.09
CA LEU A 35 29.02 47.60 -48.08
C LEU A 35 28.97 46.07 -48.09
N ASN A 36 29.81 45.44 -48.91
CA ASN A 36 29.92 43.98 -48.95
C ASN A 36 30.40 43.40 -47.60
N LYS A 37 31.37 44.06 -46.94
CA LYS A 37 31.80 43.67 -45.58
C LYS A 37 30.66 43.73 -44.56
N LEU A 38 29.80 44.76 -44.64
CA LEU A 38 28.63 44.88 -43.76
C LEU A 38 27.56 43.82 -44.05
N GLU A 39 27.37 43.44 -45.32
CA GLU A 39 26.44 42.37 -45.70
C GLU A 39 26.87 41.01 -45.14
N GLU A 40 28.17 40.74 -45.14
CA GLU A 40 28.73 39.49 -44.62
C GLU A 40 28.85 39.47 -43.08
N ALA A 41 29.15 40.60 -42.45
CA ALA A 41 29.24 40.71 -40.99
C ALA A 41 27.88 40.94 -40.31
N GLY A 42 26.89 41.45 -41.04
CA GLY A 42 25.56 41.76 -40.53
C GLY A 42 24.74 40.51 -40.22
N VAL A 43 23.90 40.58 -39.19
CA VAL A 43 22.90 39.54 -38.95
C VAL A 43 21.89 39.60 -40.10
N LYS A 44 21.95 38.65 -41.04
CA LYS A 44 21.01 38.55 -42.17
C LYS A 44 19.59 38.34 -41.62
N ALA A 45 18.65 39.16 -42.07
CA ALA A 45 17.25 39.02 -41.70
C ALA A 45 16.69 37.71 -42.27
N VAL A 46 15.89 37.01 -41.46
CA VAL A 46 15.13 35.82 -41.89
C VAL A 46 13.66 36.21 -41.88
N ASP A 47 12.92 35.79 -42.92
CA ASP A 47 11.50 36.09 -43.07
C ASP A 47 10.71 35.77 -41.78
N GLY A 48 9.97 36.75 -41.28
CA GLY A 48 9.18 36.64 -40.05
C GLY A 48 9.92 36.84 -38.73
N LYS A 49 11.19 37.29 -38.73
CA LYS A 49 11.97 37.58 -37.51
C LYS A 49 12.56 39.00 -37.50
N GLY A 50 12.65 39.62 -36.32
CA GLY A 50 13.32 40.90 -36.11
C GLY A 50 14.85 40.76 -36.03
N LEU A 51 15.58 41.86 -36.30
CA LEU A 51 17.05 41.94 -36.26
C LEU A 51 17.67 41.90 -34.84
N SER A 52 16.95 41.44 -33.81
CA SER A 52 17.53 41.34 -32.47
C SER A 52 18.66 40.31 -32.48
N SER A 53 19.78 40.70 -31.83
CA SER A 53 20.97 39.87 -31.65
C SER A 53 20.55 38.45 -31.26
N ASN A 54 20.77 37.49 -32.16
CA ASN A 54 20.58 36.05 -31.97
C ASN A 54 19.91 35.69 -30.63
N ASP A 55 18.58 35.52 -30.60
CA ASP A 55 17.84 35.20 -29.36
C ASP A 55 18.39 33.93 -28.64
N PHE A 56 19.24 33.15 -29.32
CA PHE A 56 20.01 32.03 -28.81
C PHE A 56 21.44 32.03 -29.36
N THR A 57 22.43 31.84 -28.49
CA THR A 57 23.81 31.50 -28.86
C THR A 57 23.89 30.16 -29.59
N ASP A 58 24.98 29.90 -30.33
CA ASP A 58 25.18 28.61 -31.00
C ASP A 58 25.18 27.42 -30.02
N ALA A 59 25.69 27.65 -28.80
CA ALA A 59 25.65 26.68 -27.72
C ALA A 59 24.21 26.40 -27.25
N GLU A 60 23.35 27.41 -27.15
CA GLU A 60 21.94 27.26 -26.78
C GLU A 60 21.12 26.60 -27.89
N LYS A 61 21.38 26.96 -29.15
CA LYS A 61 20.76 26.27 -30.32
C LYS A 61 21.14 24.80 -30.36
N SER A 62 22.40 24.48 -30.08
CA SER A 62 22.88 23.09 -30.00
C SER A 62 22.21 22.32 -28.86
N LYS A 63 22.11 22.92 -27.67
CA LYS A 63 21.37 22.33 -26.55
C LYS A 63 19.89 22.12 -26.89
N LEU A 64 19.22 23.10 -27.48
CA LEU A 64 17.80 23.02 -27.86
C LEU A 64 17.55 21.92 -28.91
N ALA A 65 18.42 21.82 -29.91
CA ALA A 65 18.38 20.74 -30.89
C ALA A 65 18.54 19.36 -30.22
N GLY A 66 19.41 19.26 -29.20
CA GLY A 66 19.59 18.06 -28.39
C GLY A 66 18.43 17.76 -27.43
N VAL A 67 17.68 18.76 -26.98
CA VAL A 67 16.52 18.57 -26.10
C VAL A 67 15.41 17.83 -26.84
N ALA A 68 15.10 18.14 -28.10
CA ALA A 68 14.07 17.40 -28.85
C ALA A 68 14.40 15.91 -29.00
N VAL A 69 15.69 15.59 -29.21
CA VAL A 69 16.19 14.21 -29.33
C VAL A 69 16.17 13.49 -27.97
N ASN A 70 16.53 14.19 -26.89
CA ASN A 70 16.69 13.60 -25.55
C ASN A 70 15.50 13.78 -24.61
N ALA A 71 14.48 14.56 -24.97
CA ALA A 71 13.29 14.79 -24.15
C ALA A 71 12.50 13.49 -23.91
N ASN A 72 12.67 12.50 -24.80
CA ASN A 72 12.07 11.18 -24.68
C ASN A 72 13.08 10.10 -24.22
N ASN A 73 14.25 10.50 -23.70
CA ASN A 73 15.29 9.55 -23.28
C ASN A 73 14.90 8.74 -22.02
N TYR A 74 13.86 9.17 -21.29
CA TYR A 74 13.29 8.36 -20.22
C TYR A 74 12.16 7.47 -20.76
N VAL A 75 12.51 6.21 -21.01
CA VAL A 75 11.53 5.14 -21.23
C VAL A 75 11.28 4.45 -19.89
N HIS A 76 10.04 4.54 -19.40
CA HIS A 76 9.66 3.84 -18.17
C HIS A 76 9.83 2.33 -18.38
N PRO A 77 10.54 1.61 -17.49
CA PRO A 77 10.72 0.17 -17.65
C PRO A 77 9.38 -0.55 -17.52
N ALA A 78 9.22 -1.67 -18.24
CA ALA A 78 8.00 -2.48 -18.18
C ALA A 78 7.75 -3.05 -16.76
N ASN A 79 8.82 -3.25 -15.99
CA ASN A 79 8.77 -3.76 -14.64
C ASN A 79 9.78 -3.02 -13.75
N HIS A 80 9.41 -2.83 -12.49
CA HIS A 80 10.30 -2.32 -11.44
C HIS A 80 10.57 -3.41 -10.42
N SER A 81 11.81 -3.49 -9.95
CA SER A 81 12.11 -4.30 -8.77
C SER A 81 11.41 -3.67 -7.56
N PRO A 82 10.71 -4.44 -6.70
CA PRO A 82 10.11 -3.90 -5.47
C PRO A 82 11.11 -3.15 -4.57
N THR A 83 12.41 -3.47 -4.69
CA THR A 83 13.49 -2.82 -3.92
C THR A 83 13.66 -1.33 -4.20
N VAL A 84 13.10 -0.80 -5.29
CA VAL A 84 13.18 0.64 -5.62
C VAL A 84 12.15 1.47 -4.84
N ILE A 85 11.16 0.84 -4.22
CA ILE A 85 10.12 1.52 -3.46
C ILE A 85 10.46 1.39 -1.96
N ALA A 86 10.68 2.52 -1.31
CA ALA A 86 10.87 2.58 0.14
C ALA A 86 9.59 2.16 0.86
N GLN A 87 9.70 1.25 1.82
CA GLN A 87 8.59 0.83 2.67
C GLN A 87 8.55 1.70 3.94
N ASP A 88 7.36 1.91 4.50
CA ASP A 88 7.16 2.67 5.73
C ASP A 88 6.25 1.89 6.70
N ALA A 89 5.91 2.49 7.84
CA ALA A 89 5.08 1.85 8.85
C ALA A 89 3.66 1.52 8.37
N ASN A 90 3.16 2.22 7.36
CA ASN A 90 1.81 2.07 6.79
C ASN A 90 1.82 1.25 5.49
N ASN A 91 2.94 1.21 4.76
CA ASN A 91 3.07 0.57 3.45
C ASN A 91 4.22 -0.44 3.46
N ARG A 92 3.88 -1.73 3.52
CA ARG A 92 4.82 -2.86 3.52
C ARG A 92 4.53 -3.80 2.35
N PHE A 93 5.58 -4.31 1.73
CA PHE A 93 5.45 -5.39 0.76
C PHE A 93 5.25 -6.71 1.49
N VAL A 94 4.36 -7.55 0.97
CA VAL A 94 4.05 -8.87 1.51
C VAL A 94 4.34 -9.92 0.46
N THR A 95 5.08 -10.94 0.85
CA THR A 95 5.42 -12.08 0.00
C THR A 95 4.29 -13.11 -0.03
N ASP A 96 4.28 -13.96 -1.05
CA ASP A 96 3.33 -15.09 -1.10
C ASP A 96 3.57 -16.09 0.03
N ALA A 97 4.82 -16.21 0.51
CA ALA A 97 5.17 -17.05 1.66
C ALA A 97 4.52 -16.54 2.96
N GLU A 98 4.57 -15.23 3.21
CA GLU A 98 3.89 -14.61 4.38
C GLU A 98 2.37 -14.76 4.28
N LYS A 99 1.79 -14.51 3.10
CA LYS A 99 0.36 -14.73 2.86
C LYS A 99 -0.06 -16.19 3.12
N ALA A 100 0.72 -17.14 2.60
CA ALA A 100 0.49 -18.56 2.85
C ALA A 100 0.61 -18.92 4.33
N ALA A 101 1.59 -18.34 5.04
CA ALA A 101 1.75 -18.55 6.47
C ALA A 101 0.55 -18.03 7.27
N TRP A 102 0.04 -16.84 6.96
CA TRP A 102 -1.15 -16.27 7.62
C TRP A 102 -2.42 -17.06 7.34
N ASN A 103 -2.68 -17.39 6.08
CA ASN A 103 -3.81 -18.24 5.71
C ASN A 103 -3.69 -19.63 6.36
N GLY A 104 -2.45 -20.12 6.52
CA GLY A 104 -2.14 -21.35 7.21
C GLY A 104 -2.33 -21.30 8.73
N LYS A 105 -2.40 -20.13 9.38
CA LYS A 105 -2.65 -20.05 10.83
C LYS A 105 -4.02 -20.57 11.23
N GLN A 106 -5.03 -20.39 10.38
CA GLN A 106 -6.34 -21.00 10.59
C GLN A 106 -6.25 -22.53 10.49
N ASN A 107 -5.49 -23.06 9.52
CA ASN A 107 -5.26 -24.51 9.39
C ASN A 107 -4.39 -25.07 10.53
N ALA A 108 -3.47 -24.26 11.06
CA ALA A 108 -2.57 -24.62 12.16
C ALA A 108 -3.30 -24.82 13.50
N LEU A 109 -4.56 -24.41 13.61
CA LEU A 109 -5.42 -24.79 14.74
C LEU A 109 -5.61 -26.31 14.79
N GLY A 110 -5.47 -27.03 13.66
CA GLY A 110 -5.50 -28.50 13.63
C GLY A 110 -6.89 -29.12 13.83
N TYR A 111 -7.93 -28.29 13.92
CA TYR A 111 -9.34 -28.68 13.99
C TYR A 111 -10.20 -27.66 13.22
N THR A 112 -11.25 -28.12 12.53
CA THR A 112 -12.38 -27.23 12.19
C THR A 112 -12.94 -26.76 13.52
N PRO A 113 -13.03 -25.45 13.83
CA PRO A 113 -13.53 -25.01 15.13
C PRO A 113 -14.88 -25.68 15.41
N VAL A 114 -14.90 -26.61 16.36
CA VAL A 114 -16.14 -27.13 16.93
C VAL A 114 -16.76 -25.93 17.63
N ARG A 115 -18.00 -25.54 17.27
CA ARG A 115 -18.69 -24.45 17.98
C ARG A 115 -18.82 -24.86 19.44
N GLN A 116 -18.00 -24.25 20.27
CA GLN A 116 -17.94 -24.52 21.70
C GLN A 116 -18.98 -23.63 22.36
N GLY A 117 -20.22 -24.12 22.48
CA GLY A 117 -21.39 -23.31 22.82
C GLY A 117 -21.96 -22.57 21.59
N THR A 118 -23.09 -21.88 21.77
CA THR A 118 -23.88 -21.12 20.75
C THR A 118 -24.83 -21.90 19.83
N GLY A 119 -25.07 -23.19 20.09
CA GLY A 119 -26.25 -23.89 19.56
C GLY A 119 -27.58 -23.37 20.17
N PHE A 120 -28.72 -23.83 19.67
CA PHE A 120 -30.02 -23.49 20.27
C PHE A 120 -30.05 -23.93 21.74
N GLY A 121 -30.29 -22.98 22.65
CA GLY A 121 -30.29 -23.23 24.09
C GLY A 121 -28.91 -23.34 24.75
N GLN A 122 -27.82 -22.95 24.07
CA GLN A 122 -26.47 -22.91 24.63
C GLN A 122 -25.96 -21.49 24.80
N TYR A 123 -25.31 -21.23 25.92
CA TYR A 123 -24.59 -19.99 26.18
C TYR A 123 -23.19 -20.01 25.53
N PRO A 124 -22.51 -18.85 25.36
CA PRO A 124 -21.24 -18.74 24.61
C PRO A 124 -19.98 -19.08 25.43
N ASN A 125 -20.12 -19.83 26.52
CA ASN A 125 -19.03 -20.08 27.48
C ASN A 125 -17.89 -20.92 26.89
N LEU A 126 -16.67 -20.68 27.38
CA LEU A 126 -15.48 -21.44 26.98
C LEU A 126 -15.44 -22.80 27.71
N VAL A 127 -15.91 -23.85 27.06
CA VAL A 127 -15.64 -25.25 27.45
C VAL A 127 -14.16 -25.62 27.30
N SER A 128 -13.40 -25.68 28.39
CA SER A 128 -12.00 -26.14 28.36
C SER A 128 -11.91 -27.60 28.80
N ILE A 129 -11.16 -28.41 28.06
CA ILE A 129 -10.76 -29.76 28.49
C ILE A 129 -9.25 -29.76 28.73
N GLY A 130 -8.81 -30.14 29.93
CA GLY A 130 -7.41 -30.04 30.32
C GLY A 130 -6.99 -30.99 31.44
N TRP A 131 -5.69 -31.08 31.68
CA TRP A 131 -5.11 -31.89 32.75
C TRP A 131 -5.12 -31.12 34.08
N SER A 132 -5.69 -31.72 35.13
CA SER A 132 -5.78 -31.08 36.46
C SER A 132 -4.55 -31.28 37.35
N GLY A 133 -3.56 -32.03 36.89
CA GLY A 133 -2.48 -32.55 37.72
C GLY A 133 -2.67 -34.02 38.11
N SER A 134 -3.90 -34.56 38.03
CA SER A 134 -4.19 -35.96 38.38
C SER A 134 -5.20 -36.67 37.47
N ARG A 135 -6.14 -35.96 36.85
CA ARG A 135 -7.12 -36.53 35.89
C ARG A 135 -7.43 -35.53 34.77
N LEU A 136 -7.94 -36.02 33.64
CA LEU A 136 -8.52 -35.14 32.63
C LEU A 136 -9.80 -34.51 33.17
N LYS A 137 -10.01 -33.23 32.88
CA LYS A 137 -11.05 -32.40 33.49
C LYS A 137 -11.72 -31.52 32.45
N ALA A 138 -13.01 -31.27 32.64
CA ALA A 138 -13.76 -30.29 31.86
C ALA A 138 -14.11 -29.09 32.75
N THR A 139 -13.92 -27.88 32.23
CA THR A 139 -14.43 -26.64 32.82
C THR A 139 -15.26 -25.89 31.81
N VAL A 140 -16.18 -25.07 32.31
CA VAL A 140 -16.89 -24.07 31.52
C VAL A 140 -16.54 -22.73 32.13
N ASP A 141 -15.71 -21.97 31.41
CA ASP A 141 -14.98 -20.82 31.94
C ASP A 141 -14.23 -21.22 33.23
N SER A 142 -14.48 -20.51 34.33
CA SER A 142 -13.94 -20.81 35.66
C SER A 142 -14.71 -21.90 36.42
N THR A 143 -15.83 -22.39 35.88
CA THR A 143 -16.67 -23.38 36.55
C THR A 143 -16.16 -24.77 36.29
N ASP A 144 -15.85 -25.48 37.37
CA ASP A 144 -15.42 -26.87 37.34
C ASP A 144 -16.62 -27.81 37.10
N LEU A 145 -16.64 -28.55 35.98
CA LEU A 145 -17.66 -29.56 35.71
C LEU A 145 -17.28 -30.97 36.21
N GLY A 146 -16.11 -31.09 36.83
CA GLY A 146 -15.56 -32.35 37.33
C GLY A 146 -14.61 -33.03 36.35
N ASN A 147 -14.07 -34.15 36.81
CA ASN A 147 -13.15 -34.96 36.03
C ASN A 147 -13.92 -35.72 34.94
N ILE A 148 -13.37 -35.76 33.73
CA ILE A 148 -13.87 -36.68 32.71
C ILE A 148 -13.47 -38.08 33.16
N ALA A 149 -14.47 -38.90 33.49
CA ALA A 149 -14.25 -40.22 34.04
C ALA A 149 -13.68 -41.18 32.98
N PHE A 150 -12.37 -41.42 33.07
CA PHE A 150 -11.71 -42.57 32.45
C PHE A 150 -11.08 -43.38 33.60
N GLY A 151 -11.50 -44.63 33.80
CA GLY A 151 -11.12 -45.48 34.95
C GLY A 151 -12.29 -45.81 35.88
N ASP A 152 -12.07 -46.76 36.81
CA ASP A 152 -13.05 -47.57 37.55
C ASP A 152 -14.52 -47.15 37.35
N ILE A 153 -15.26 -48.05 36.69
CA ILE A 153 -16.73 -48.06 36.68
C ILE A 153 -17.16 -47.74 38.11
N PRO A 154 -18.10 -46.80 38.32
CA PRO A 154 -18.60 -46.50 39.66
C PRO A 154 -18.86 -47.83 40.39
N THR A 155 -18.12 -48.09 41.48
CA THR A 155 -18.30 -49.35 42.25
C THR A 155 -19.69 -49.45 42.85
N THR A 156 -20.39 -48.31 42.87
CA THR A 156 -21.83 -48.17 42.89
C THR A 156 -22.20 -47.18 41.80
N LEU A 157 -23.02 -47.58 40.82
CA LEU A 157 -23.83 -46.59 40.12
C LEU A 157 -24.68 -45.88 41.19
N PRO A 158 -24.90 -44.55 41.15
CA PRO A 158 -26.03 -43.99 41.90
C PRO A 158 -27.26 -44.82 41.52
N ALA A 159 -28.06 -45.25 42.50
CA ALA A 159 -28.91 -46.45 42.50
C ALA A 159 -29.87 -46.68 41.30
N ASN A 160 -29.92 -45.79 40.31
CA ASN A 160 -30.93 -45.71 39.26
C ASN A 160 -30.37 -45.62 37.83
N GLY A 161 -29.11 -45.98 37.57
CA GLY A 161 -28.66 -46.22 36.18
C GLY A 161 -28.56 -44.99 35.27
N GLY A 162 -28.14 -43.84 35.80
CA GLY A 162 -27.71 -42.68 35.01
C GLY A 162 -28.52 -41.41 35.28
N ASN A 163 -27.83 -40.26 35.33
CA ASN A 163 -28.29 -38.92 35.73
C ASN A 163 -28.34 -38.70 37.27
N SER A 164 -27.64 -37.64 37.70
CA SER A 164 -27.51 -37.13 39.07
C SER A 164 -28.82 -36.72 39.76
N ASP A 165 -29.96 -36.81 39.07
CA ASP A 165 -31.27 -36.33 39.53
C ASP A 165 -32.05 -37.33 40.41
N SER A 166 -31.34 -38.26 41.07
CA SER A 166 -31.96 -39.18 42.04
C SER A 166 -31.31 -39.12 43.41
N VAL A 167 -30.34 -38.23 43.61
CA VAL A 167 -29.64 -38.10 44.89
C VAL A 167 -30.35 -37.04 45.71
N ASP A 168 -31.44 -37.45 46.38
CA ASP A 168 -31.98 -36.87 47.64
C ASP A 168 -33.27 -37.60 48.10
N GLY A 169 -33.37 -38.91 47.81
CA GLY A 169 -34.18 -39.83 48.60
C GLY A 169 -35.71 -39.74 48.49
N VAL A 170 -36.29 -38.84 47.68
CA VAL A 170 -37.75 -38.79 47.50
C VAL A 170 -38.15 -39.44 46.18
N HIS A 171 -38.24 -40.78 46.21
CA HIS A 171 -38.88 -41.58 45.18
C HIS A 171 -40.00 -42.41 45.85
N ILE A 172 -41.00 -41.74 46.43
CA ILE A 172 -42.20 -42.34 47.06
C ILE A 172 -41.89 -43.55 47.96
N GLN A 173 -41.74 -43.36 49.27
CA GLN A 173 -41.62 -44.49 50.19
C GLN A 173 -42.97 -45.17 50.39
N VAL A 174 -43.13 -46.40 49.90
CA VAL A 174 -44.27 -47.26 50.25
C VAL A 174 -44.06 -47.77 51.68
N GLN A 175 -44.74 -47.16 52.65
CA GLN A 175 -44.70 -47.64 54.03
C GLN A 175 -45.37 -49.01 54.16
N THR A 176 -44.71 -49.95 54.86
CA THR A 176 -45.25 -51.28 55.18
C THR A 176 -46.17 -51.30 56.40
N SER A 177 -46.43 -50.14 57.00
CA SER A 177 -47.35 -49.97 58.13
C SER A 177 -48.32 -48.83 57.84
N ILE A 178 -49.19 -49.03 56.84
CA ILE A 178 -50.36 -48.17 56.63
C ILE A 178 -51.32 -48.44 57.80
N PRO A 179 -51.75 -47.41 58.57
CA PRO A 179 -52.76 -47.58 59.60
C PRO A 179 -53.99 -48.26 59.01
N ALA A 180 -54.49 -49.33 59.65
CA ALA A 180 -55.62 -50.13 59.15
C ALA A 180 -56.93 -49.32 58.94
N SER A 181 -56.98 -48.05 59.37
CA SER A 181 -58.09 -47.12 59.20
C SER A 181 -58.13 -46.36 57.87
N LEU A 182 -57.13 -46.49 57.00
CA LEU A 182 -57.10 -45.81 55.70
C LEU A 182 -57.64 -46.76 54.62
N GLY A 183 -58.75 -46.38 53.98
CA GLY A 183 -59.34 -47.14 52.88
C GLY A 183 -58.43 -47.20 51.64
N ASN A 184 -58.76 -48.09 50.69
CA ASN A 184 -58.06 -48.20 49.42
C ASN A 184 -58.01 -46.84 48.69
N ASN A 185 -56.84 -46.47 48.15
CA ASN A 185 -56.53 -45.20 47.45
C ASN A 185 -56.23 -43.96 48.32
N VAL A 186 -55.74 -44.12 49.55
CA VAL A 186 -55.21 -42.98 50.33
C VAL A 186 -53.68 -43.01 50.37
N LEU A 187 -53.04 -41.92 49.96
CA LEU A 187 -51.59 -41.69 50.09
C LEU A 187 -51.30 -41.09 51.48
N CYS A 188 -50.52 -41.79 52.29
CA CYS A 188 -50.12 -41.31 53.61
C CYS A 188 -48.79 -40.56 53.51
N ILE A 189 -48.76 -39.27 53.86
CA ILE A 189 -47.55 -38.46 53.96
C ILE A 189 -47.39 -38.09 55.45
N VAL A 190 -46.33 -38.60 56.08
CA VAL A 190 -45.97 -38.22 57.44
C VAL A 190 -45.00 -37.06 57.34
N TYR A 191 -45.35 -35.93 57.95
CA TYR A 191 -44.44 -34.81 58.15
C TYR A 191 -43.84 -34.95 59.56
N GLU A 192 -42.52 -34.84 59.69
CA GLU A 192 -41.89 -34.47 60.97
C GLU A 192 -42.03 -32.96 61.19
#